data_AF-K1SJ55-F1
#
_entry.id   AF-K1SJ55-F1
#
_cell.length_a   1.000
_cell.length_b   1.000
_cell.length_c   1.000
_cell.angle_alpha   90.00
_cell.angle_beta   90.00
_cell.angle_gamma   90.00
#
_symmetry.space_group_name_H-M   'P 1'
#
loop_
_entity.id
_entity.type
_entity.pdbx_description
1 polymer ?
#
loop_
_entity_poly.entity_id
_entity_poly.type
_entity_poly.pdbx_seq_one_letter_code
_entity_poly.pdbx_strand_id
1 'polypeptide(L)'
;MEEYVASDYEAPAQPNFSIYQVPPGPEGRDFRYRSYEDLQADGLSVDRKNYQLVYTAPLDKDTTLDEIYRRFNIEHPADYKGHSLSTGDIVVFRQDGKQTAYYVDEGADYRQVPEFFAQPEKQLTPDEGMTGEQIQTPRGRFYLTDRSREQMEAAGYGFH
;
A
#
# COMPACT_ATOMS: atom_id res chain seq x y z
N MET A 1 -47.85 -10.12 20.00
CA MET A 1 -47.46 -9.49 18.73
C MET A 1 -45.96 -9.65 18.67
N GLU A 2 -45.50 -10.61 17.88
CA GLU A 2 -44.09 -10.98 17.75
C GLU A 2 -43.35 -9.84 17.04
N GLU A 3 -42.43 -9.20 17.77
CA GLU A 3 -41.53 -8.21 17.21
C GLU A 3 -40.36 -8.96 16.57
N TYR A 4 -40.40 -9.05 15.25
CA TYR A 4 -39.33 -9.58 14.43
C TYR A 4 -38.14 -8.64 14.55
N VAL A 5 -37.16 -9.00 15.38
CA VAL A 5 -35.81 -8.45 15.29
C VAL A 5 -35.28 -8.82 13.91
N ALA A 6 -35.37 -7.88 12.98
CA ALA A 6 -34.59 -7.90 11.76
C ALA A 6 -33.13 -7.93 12.22
N SER A 7 -32.56 -9.13 12.23
CA SER A 7 -31.14 -9.30 12.42
C SER A 7 -30.49 -8.57 11.25
N ASP A 8 -29.64 -7.62 11.58
CA ASP A 8 -28.73 -6.93 10.67
C ASP A 8 -27.69 -7.95 10.18
N TYR A 9 -28.13 -8.98 9.45
CA TYR A 9 -27.25 -9.84 8.69
C TYR A 9 -26.75 -9.02 7.50
N GLU A 10 -25.79 -8.14 7.77
CA GLU A 10 -24.85 -7.68 6.76
C GLU A 10 -24.20 -8.95 6.22
N ALA A 11 -24.75 -9.48 5.12
CA ALA A 11 -24.18 -10.62 4.43
C ALA A 11 -22.69 -10.30 4.22
N PRO A 12 -21.76 -11.25 4.43
CA PRO A 12 -20.37 -10.98 4.13
C PRO A 12 -20.34 -10.49 2.68
N ALA A 13 -19.89 -9.26 2.47
CA ALA A 13 -19.83 -8.66 1.15
C ALA A 13 -19.23 -9.71 0.21
N GLN A 14 -19.98 -10.13 -0.82
CA GLN A 14 -19.59 -11.24 -1.68
C GLN A 14 -18.11 -11.08 -2.05
N PRO A 15 -17.31 -12.17 -2.01
CA PRO A 15 -15.89 -12.07 -2.27
C PRO A 15 -15.70 -11.37 -3.62
N ASN A 16 -14.83 -10.37 -3.64
CA ASN A 16 -14.62 -9.52 -4.80
C ASN A 16 -13.16 -9.17 -4.95
N PHE A 17 -12.76 -8.86 -6.17
CA PHE A 17 -11.49 -8.23 -6.46
C PHE A 17 -11.70 -6.82 -6.99
N SER A 18 -10.70 -5.98 -6.79
CA SER A 18 -10.68 -4.62 -7.32
C SER A 18 -9.33 -4.34 -7.94
N ILE A 19 -9.35 -3.63 -9.06
CA ILE A 19 -8.14 -3.19 -9.75
C ILE A 19 -7.99 -1.70 -9.51
N TYR A 20 -6.79 -1.35 -9.09
CA TYR A 20 -6.38 0.01 -8.85
C TYR A 20 -5.21 0.34 -9.76
N GLN A 21 -5.36 1.45 -10.47
CA GLN A 21 -4.35 1.90 -11.41
C GLN A 21 -3.90 3.29 -11.04
N VAL A 22 -2.66 3.58 -11.40
CA VAL A 22 -2.12 4.91 -11.24
C VAL A 22 -2.81 5.84 -12.24
N PRO A 23 -3.40 6.97 -11.82
CA PRO A 23 -4.14 7.87 -12.72
C PRO A 23 -3.25 8.34 -13.86
N PRO A 24 -3.74 8.55 -15.10
CA PRO A 24 -2.94 8.91 -16.28
C PRO A 24 -2.37 10.35 -16.27
N GLY A 25 -2.82 11.20 -15.36
CA GLY A 25 -2.41 12.60 -15.22
C GLY A 25 -0.98 12.80 -14.70
N PRO A 26 -0.49 14.04 -14.58
CA PRO A 26 0.86 14.30 -14.07
C PRO A 26 1.08 13.75 -12.65
N GLU A 27 0.03 13.63 -11.84
CA GLU A 27 0.10 13.14 -10.45
C GLU A 27 0.57 11.69 -10.31
N GLY A 28 0.37 10.87 -11.35
CA GLY A 28 0.73 9.46 -11.35
C GLY A 28 2.03 9.16 -12.10
N ARG A 29 2.73 10.17 -12.58
CA ARG A 29 3.88 9.99 -13.47
C ARG A 29 5.02 9.25 -12.78
N ASP A 30 5.28 9.57 -11.51
CA ASP A 30 6.38 9.00 -10.74
C ASP A 30 6.09 7.57 -10.25
N PHE A 31 4.83 7.12 -10.32
CA PHE A 31 4.41 5.79 -9.87
C PHE A 31 4.18 4.79 -11.01
N ARG A 32 3.93 5.25 -12.24
CA ARG A 32 3.63 4.35 -13.38
C ARG A 32 4.87 3.61 -13.88
N TYR A 33 4.69 2.32 -14.19
CA TYR A 33 5.71 1.46 -14.81
C TYR A 33 7.00 1.35 -13.99
N ARG A 34 6.88 1.41 -12.66
CA ARG A 34 8.00 1.27 -11.73
C ARG A 34 7.91 -0.07 -11.04
N SER A 35 9.04 -0.73 -10.83
CA SER A 35 9.11 -1.89 -9.95
C SER A 35 8.99 -1.43 -8.50
N TYR A 36 8.56 -2.31 -7.62
CA TYR A 36 8.43 -2.00 -6.20
C TYR A 36 9.77 -1.53 -5.61
N GLU A 37 10.88 -2.17 -6.00
CA GLU A 37 12.23 -1.78 -5.54
C GLU A 37 12.62 -0.37 -5.98
N ASP A 38 12.27 -0.01 -7.22
CA ASP A 38 12.50 1.32 -7.79
C ASP A 38 11.66 2.41 -7.12
N LEU A 39 10.43 2.09 -6.71
CA LEU A 39 9.60 3.01 -5.90
C LEU A 39 10.25 3.25 -4.53
N GLN A 40 10.66 2.18 -3.86
CA GLN A 40 11.26 2.28 -2.53
C GLN A 40 12.61 3.02 -2.56
N ALA A 41 13.42 2.81 -3.61
CA ALA A 41 14.70 3.50 -3.79
C ALA A 41 14.55 5.03 -3.91
N ASP A 42 13.43 5.50 -4.47
CA ASP A 42 13.09 6.92 -4.57
C ASP A 42 12.35 7.46 -3.31
N GLY A 43 12.15 6.60 -2.31
CA GLY A 43 11.40 6.95 -1.08
C GLY A 43 9.88 7.02 -1.28
N LEU A 44 9.37 6.45 -2.37
CA LEU A 44 7.95 6.36 -2.67
C LEU A 44 7.34 5.07 -2.11
N SER A 45 6.11 5.17 -1.62
CA SER A 45 5.36 4.05 -1.05
C SER A 45 4.09 3.78 -1.84
N VAL A 46 3.57 2.56 -1.70
CA VAL A 46 2.37 2.12 -2.40
C VAL A 46 1.14 2.60 -1.62
N ASP A 47 0.91 3.91 -1.60
CA ASP A 47 -0.21 4.54 -0.90
C ASP A 47 -1.51 4.48 -1.72
N ARG A 48 -2.62 4.06 -1.08
CA ARG A 48 -3.98 4.13 -1.64
C ARG A 48 -4.32 5.43 -2.38
N LYS A 49 -3.85 6.58 -1.85
CA LYS A 49 -4.15 7.92 -2.37
C LYS A 49 -3.61 8.18 -3.77
N ASN A 50 -2.56 7.46 -4.17
CA ASN A 50 -1.89 7.62 -5.47
C ASN A 50 -2.55 6.76 -6.57
N TYR A 51 -3.62 6.04 -6.24
CA TYR A 51 -4.28 5.08 -7.12
C TYR A 51 -5.77 5.32 -7.22
N GLN A 52 -6.32 5.16 -8.42
CA GLN A 52 -7.76 5.21 -8.68
C GLN A 52 -8.36 3.81 -8.79
N LEU A 53 -9.57 3.64 -8.27
CA LEU A 53 -10.38 2.44 -8.53
C LEU A 53 -10.85 2.47 -9.98
N VAL A 54 -10.43 1.47 -10.78
CA VAL A 54 -10.86 1.37 -12.18
C VAL A 54 -11.89 0.27 -12.40
N TYR A 55 -11.88 -0.77 -11.56
CA TYR A 55 -12.73 -1.93 -11.77
C TYR A 55 -12.96 -2.70 -10.47
N THR A 56 -14.18 -3.22 -10.30
CA THR A 56 -14.55 -4.13 -9.20
C THR A 56 -15.43 -5.23 -9.76
N ALA A 57 -15.12 -6.47 -9.42
CA ALA A 57 -15.90 -7.64 -9.83
C ALA A 57 -15.88 -8.72 -8.74
N PRO A 58 -16.86 -9.64 -8.74
CA PRO A 58 -16.84 -10.79 -7.84
C PRO A 58 -15.57 -11.63 -8.06
N LEU A 59 -15.06 -12.19 -6.97
CA LEU A 59 -13.91 -13.09 -6.92
C LEU A 59 -14.44 -14.52 -6.83
N ASP A 60 -14.42 -15.22 -7.95
CA ASP A 60 -14.71 -16.65 -7.99
C ASP A 60 -13.59 -17.45 -7.31
N LYS A 61 -13.91 -18.64 -6.78
CA LYS A 61 -12.96 -19.49 -6.05
C LYS A 61 -11.74 -19.91 -6.87
N ASP A 62 -11.91 -20.00 -8.19
CA ASP A 62 -10.88 -20.39 -9.14
C ASP A 62 -10.13 -19.17 -9.72
N THR A 63 -10.52 -17.94 -9.32
CA THR A 63 -9.87 -16.73 -9.82
C THR A 63 -8.51 -16.54 -9.15
N THR A 64 -7.46 -16.51 -9.96
CA THR A 64 -6.08 -16.25 -9.53
C THR A 64 -5.59 -14.91 -10.10
N LEU A 65 -4.47 -14.40 -9.57
CA LEU A 65 -3.85 -13.18 -10.09
C LEU A 65 -3.43 -13.33 -11.56
N ASP A 66 -2.94 -14.52 -11.96
CA ASP A 66 -2.59 -14.83 -13.36
C ASP A 66 -3.82 -14.81 -14.27
N GLU A 67 -4.94 -15.40 -13.85
CA GLU A 67 -6.19 -15.38 -14.62
C GLU A 67 -6.72 -13.94 -14.78
N ILE A 68 -6.65 -13.13 -13.72
CA ILE A 68 -6.98 -11.71 -13.78
C ILE A 68 -6.07 -11.02 -14.80
N TYR A 69 -4.75 -11.16 -14.67
CA TYR A 69 -3.81 -10.54 -15.60
C TYR A 69 -4.08 -10.93 -17.05
N ARG A 70 -4.30 -12.22 -17.32
CA ARG A 70 -4.66 -12.72 -18.65
C ARG A 70 -5.96 -12.08 -19.15
N ARG A 71 -7.01 -12.07 -18.34
CA ARG A 71 -8.34 -11.54 -18.70
C ARG A 71 -8.29 -10.05 -19.04
N PHE A 72 -7.57 -9.25 -18.25
CA PHE A 72 -7.45 -7.80 -18.46
C PHE A 72 -6.37 -7.40 -19.48
N ASN A 73 -5.58 -8.34 -20.00
CA ASN A 73 -4.63 -8.10 -21.10
C ASN A 73 -5.08 -8.66 -22.45
N ILE A 74 -5.73 -9.83 -22.46
CA ILE A 74 -6.12 -10.54 -23.69
C ILE A 74 -7.60 -10.34 -24.02
N GLU A 75 -8.48 -10.60 -23.05
CA GLU A 75 -9.93 -10.61 -23.29
C GLU A 75 -10.55 -9.23 -23.25
N HIS A 76 -10.02 -8.34 -22.38
CA HIS A 76 -10.52 -6.98 -22.11
C HIS A 76 -12.05 -6.92 -21.89
N PRO A 77 -12.53 -6.98 -20.64
CA PRO A 77 -13.96 -6.87 -20.35
C PRO A 77 -14.55 -5.56 -20.92
N ALA A 78 -15.74 -5.60 -21.52
CA ALA A 78 -16.36 -4.41 -22.11
C ALA A 78 -16.65 -3.27 -21.10
N ASP A 79 -16.83 -3.65 -19.83
CA ASP A 79 -17.06 -2.71 -18.73
C ASP A 79 -15.75 -2.15 -18.14
N TYR A 80 -14.60 -2.71 -18.52
CA TYR A 80 -13.30 -2.26 -18.06
C TYR A 80 -12.93 -0.92 -18.69
N LYS A 81 -12.74 0.11 -17.85
CA LYS A 81 -12.37 1.47 -18.27
C LYS A 81 -10.90 1.81 -17.95
N GLY A 82 -10.19 0.91 -17.30
CA GLY A 82 -8.76 1.04 -17.04
C GLY A 82 -7.91 0.75 -18.27
N HIS A 83 -6.59 0.94 -18.14
CA HIS A 83 -5.63 0.45 -19.12
C HIS A 83 -5.29 -1.02 -18.86
N SER A 84 -4.58 -1.68 -19.79
CA SER A 84 -4.12 -3.05 -19.58
C SER A 84 -3.30 -3.18 -18.29
N LEU A 85 -3.49 -4.30 -17.60
CA LEU A 85 -2.86 -4.57 -16.31
C LEU A 85 -1.34 -4.69 -16.49
N SER A 86 -0.58 -3.85 -15.80
CA SER A 86 0.88 -3.75 -15.98
C SER A 86 1.62 -3.41 -14.68
N THR A 87 2.96 -3.44 -14.74
CA THR A 87 3.82 -3.08 -13.61
C THR A 87 3.47 -1.71 -13.05
N GLY A 88 3.26 -1.64 -11.74
CA GLY A 88 2.73 -0.45 -11.09
C GLY A 88 1.29 -0.56 -10.64
N ASP A 89 0.48 -1.42 -11.26
CA ASP A 89 -0.93 -1.60 -10.89
C ASP A 89 -1.08 -2.42 -9.61
N ILE A 90 -2.26 -2.33 -8.99
CA ILE A 90 -2.58 -3.04 -7.76
C ILE A 90 -3.89 -3.81 -7.91
N VAL A 91 -3.86 -5.08 -7.56
CA VAL A 91 -5.03 -5.94 -7.46
C VAL A 91 -5.32 -6.21 -6.00
N VAL A 92 -6.53 -5.88 -5.55
CA VAL A 92 -6.98 -6.13 -4.18
C VAL A 92 -8.00 -7.25 -4.17
N PHE A 93 -7.75 -8.29 -3.38
CA PHE A 93 -8.71 -9.34 -3.09
C PHE A 93 -9.41 -9.02 -1.78
N ARG A 94 -10.73 -9.14 -1.78
CA ARG A 94 -11.59 -9.07 -0.60
C ARG A 94 -12.32 -10.38 -0.49
N GLN A 95 -11.90 -11.22 0.44
CA GLN A 95 -12.49 -12.53 0.68
C GLN A 95 -12.38 -12.86 2.16
N ASP A 96 -13.36 -13.61 2.68
CA ASP A 96 -13.35 -14.08 4.07
C ASP A 96 -13.20 -12.93 5.11
N GLY A 97 -13.77 -11.75 4.80
CA GLY A 97 -13.63 -10.56 5.65
C GLY A 97 -12.23 -9.93 5.68
N LYS A 98 -11.26 -10.46 4.91
CA LYS A 98 -9.90 -9.93 4.78
C LYS A 98 -9.69 -9.24 3.44
N GLN A 99 -8.89 -8.17 3.46
CA GLN A 99 -8.40 -7.50 2.25
C GLN A 99 -6.91 -7.78 2.07
N THR A 100 -6.49 -8.17 0.88
CA THR A 100 -5.08 -8.38 0.52
C THR A 100 -4.77 -7.63 -0.77
N ALA A 101 -3.74 -6.79 -0.76
CA ALA A 101 -3.32 -6.02 -1.91
C ALA A 101 -2.06 -6.64 -2.53
N TYR A 102 -2.08 -6.75 -3.85
CA TYR A 102 -1.01 -7.30 -4.66
C TYR A 102 -0.57 -6.25 -5.67
N TYR A 103 0.68 -5.81 -5.54
CA TYR A 103 1.35 -4.95 -6.50
C TYR A 103 1.85 -5.79 -7.67
N VAL A 104 1.58 -5.35 -8.89
CA VAL A 104 2.11 -5.96 -10.11
C VAL A 104 3.54 -5.44 -10.31
N ASP A 105 4.50 -6.34 -10.17
CA ASP A 105 5.92 -6.03 -10.30
C ASP A 105 6.44 -6.33 -11.72
N GLU A 106 7.73 -6.18 -11.94
CA GLU A 106 8.33 -6.55 -13.23
C GLU A 106 8.13 -8.05 -13.52
N GLY A 107 8.05 -8.42 -14.80
CA GLY A 107 7.90 -9.82 -15.20
C GLY A 107 6.50 -10.43 -14.97
N ALA A 108 5.50 -9.63 -14.61
CA ALA A 108 4.17 -10.08 -14.19
C ALA A 108 4.18 -10.88 -12.87
N ASP A 109 5.20 -10.66 -12.03
CA ASP A 109 5.22 -11.11 -10.66
C ASP A 109 4.30 -10.25 -9.76
N TYR A 110 3.91 -10.80 -8.61
CA TYR A 110 3.04 -10.12 -7.66
C TYR A 110 3.67 -10.03 -6.29
N ARG A 111 3.70 -8.82 -5.72
CA ARG A 111 4.17 -8.58 -4.35
C ARG A 111 3.01 -8.17 -3.45
N GLN A 112 2.90 -8.79 -2.28
CA GLN A 112 1.90 -8.37 -1.30
C GLN A 112 2.31 -7.03 -0.68
N VAL A 113 1.41 -6.05 -0.73
CA VAL A 113 1.62 -4.68 -0.25
C VAL A 113 0.56 -4.32 0.80
N PRO A 114 0.65 -4.85 2.04
CA PRO A 114 -0.32 -4.55 3.09
C PRO A 114 -0.35 -3.05 3.45
N GLU A 115 0.75 -2.33 3.23
CA GLU A 115 0.85 -0.87 3.39
C GLU A 115 -0.18 -0.10 2.54
N PHE A 116 -0.70 -0.71 1.48
CA PHE A 116 -1.74 -0.11 0.66
C PHE A 116 -3.04 0.19 1.43
N PHE A 117 -3.31 -0.58 2.50
CA PHE A 117 -4.44 -0.32 3.39
C PHE A 117 -4.04 0.40 4.68
N ALA A 118 -2.74 0.45 4.98
CA ALA A 118 -2.28 1.28 6.05
C ALA A 118 -2.64 2.73 5.68
N GLN A 119 -3.32 3.42 6.60
CA GLN A 119 -3.27 4.88 6.55
C GLN A 119 -1.81 5.28 6.58
N PRO A 120 -1.40 6.45 6.06
CA PRO A 120 -0.04 6.93 6.22
C PRO A 120 0.20 7.09 7.73
N GLU A 121 0.61 6.00 8.39
CA GLU A 121 1.44 6.05 9.56
C GLU A 121 2.61 6.86 9.05
N LYS A 122 2.65 8.11 9.52
CA LYS A 122 3.75 9.04 9.32
C LYS A 122 5.00 8.19 9.11
N GLN A 123 5.60 8.29 7.93
CA GLN A 123 7.01 7.99 7.83
C GLN A 123 7.62 8.74 9.01
N LEU A 124 7.99 8.02 10.06
CA LEU A 124 8.71 8.55 11.19
C LEU A 124 10.02 8.98 10.56
N THR A 125 10.03 10.20 10.03
CA THR A 125 11.25 10.86 9.65
C THR A 125 12.13 10.76 10.88
N PRO A 126 13.45 10.54 10.71
CA PRO A 126 14.35 10.44 11.84
C PRO A 126 14.37 11.67 12.77
N ASP A 127 13.56 12.69 12.49
CA ASP A 127 13.30 13.86 13.32
C ASP A 127 12.30 13.60 14.47
N GLU A 128 11.33 12.68 14.32
CA GLU A 128 10.27 12.46 15.35
C GLU A 128 10.75 11.64 16.57
N GLY A 129 11.99 11.15 16.55
CA GLY A 129 12.66 10.51 17.70
C GLY A 129 13.46 11.48 18.59
N MET A 130 13.43 12.78 18.29
CA MET A 130 13.94 13.79 19.21
C MET A 130 12.91 13.98 20.32
N THR A 131 13.10 13.31 21.45
CA THR A 131 12.52 13.85 22.68
C THR A 131 13.16 15.23 22.81
N GLY A 132 12.40 16.31 22.72
CA GLY A 132 12.91 17.69 22.68
C GLY A 132 13.65 18.13 23.96
N GLU A 133 14.16 17.19 24.74
CA GLU A 133 14.86 17.35 25.98
C GLU A 133 16.33 17.69 25.72
N GLN A 134 16.69 18.92 26.04
CA GLN A 134 18.06 19.41 25.97
C GLN A 134 18.69 19.38 27.36
N ILE A 135 19.81 18.66 27.51
CA ILE A 135 20.61 18.67 28.74
C ILE A 135 21.77 19.64 28.55
N GLN A 136 21.80 20.69 29.35
CA GLN A 136 22.91 21.64 29.38
C GLN A 136 23.92 21.24 30.45
N THR A 137 25.15 20.98 30.02
CA THR A 137 26.30 20.75 30.90
C THR A 137 27.30 21.90 30.73
N PRO A 138 28.25 22.11 31.67
CA PRO A 138 29.31 23.12 31.49
C PRO A 138 30.24 22.86 30.29
N ARG A 139 30.17 21.67 29.67
CA ARG A 139 30.90 21.32 28.44
C ARG A 139 30.11 21.50 27.14
N GLY A 140 28.81 21.80 27.20
CA GLY A 140 27.97 21.96 26.02
C GLY A 140 26.52 21.55 26.24
N ARG A 141 25.71 21.72 25.19
CA ARG A 141 24.30 21.32 25.16
C ARG A 141 24.17 20.02 24.38
N PHE A 142 23.48 19.04 24.93
CA PHE A 142 23.24 17.74 24.31
C PHE A 142 21.73 17.53 24.15
N TYR A 143 21.33 16.89 23.06
CA TYR A 143 19.95 16.47 22.81
C TYR A 143 19.79 15.01 23.24
N LEU A 144 18.79 14.72 24.05
CA LEU A 144 18.45 13.35 24.41
C LEU A 144 17.58 12.76 23.28
N THR A 145 17.82 11.51 22.89
CA THR A 145 16.92 10.79 21.98
C THR A 145 16.59 9.44 22.59
N ASP A 146 15.38 8.92 22.38
CA ASP A 146 14.96 7.58 22.81
C ASP A 146 15.54 6.47 21.93
N ARG A 147 16.61 6.76 21.17
CA ARG A 147 17.22 5.79 20.25
C ARG A 147 18.15 4.84 20.97
N SER A 148 18.00 3.55 20.67
CA SER A 148 18.99 2.53 21.02
C SER A 148 20.35 2.82 20.36
N ARG A 149 21.43 2.43 21.03
CA ARG A 149 22.82 2.68 20.60
C ARG A 149 23.10 2.31 19.14
N GLU A 150 22.59 1.18 18.68
CA GLU A 150 22.73 0.71 17.30
C GLU A 150 22.10 1.66 16.27
N GLN A 151 20.98 2.29 16.62
CA GLN A 151 20.29 3.24 15.75
C GLN A 151 21.01 4.60 15.68
N MET A 152 21.75 4.98 16.73
CA MET A 152 22.59 6.18 16.70
C MET A 152 23.83 5.99 15.81
N GLU A 153 24.43 4.79 15.85
CA GLU A 153 25.59 4.46 15.03
C GLU A 153 25.21 4.36 13.54
N ALA A 154 24.08 3.72 13.22
CA ALA A 154 23.54 3.66 11.86
C ALA A 154 23.16 5.05 11.30
N ALA A 155 22.75 5.98 12.16
CA ALA A 155 22.44 7.35 11.78
C ALA A 155 23.67 8.28 11.72
N GLY A 156 24.89 7.76 11.91
CA GLY A 156 26.14 8.51 11.77
C GLY A 156 26.45 9.48 12.91
N TYR A 157 25.79 9.35 14.07
CA TYR A 157 26.15 10.11 15.25
C TYR A 157 27.43 9.54 15.86
N GLY A 158 28.54 10.26 15.68
CA GLY A 158 29.83 9.92 16.27
C GLY A 158 29.84 10.15 17.78
N PHE A 159 30.25 9.14 18.55
CA PHE A 159 30.55 9.32 19.97
C PHE A 159 31.84 10.15 20.11
N HIS A 160 31.81 11.21 20.92
CA HIS A 160 32.96 12.01 21.33
C HIS A 160 32.97 12.15 22.85
#